data_AF-A0A4Q2XXM7-F1
#
_entry.id   AF-A0A4Q2XXM7-F1
#
_cell.length_a   1.000
_cell.length_b   1.000
_cell.length_c   1.000
_cell.angle_alpha   90.00
_cell.angle_beta   90.00
_cell.angle_gamma   90.00
#
_symmetry.space_group_name_H-M   'P 1'
#
loop_
_entity.id
_entity.type
_entity.pdbx_description
1 polymer ?
#
loop_
_entity_poly.entity_id
_entity_poly.type
_entity_poly.pdbx_seq_one_letter_code
_entity_poly.pdbx_strand_id
1 'polypeptide(L)'
;MVERFWPRATSSQSGCQVGGSWGCLIYPRFRHMPAAPPVPEAVQTAKQHGEMHAAGSGTSSAKTDVMIASDALSILQTATDMAARAHIGQSIRDTEIPYIAHPMRVSLLVQNIFGCRDEEVAAACLLHDTLEKTGLTAEAIQQELGPRVLHLVRALTKQPEGNRRGYWKMLRAEVWEARLIKMADALDHLDCPPEDLARRVRSAGRALELAHSGEEPIVTARQVLQDAMEAASSRARQLF
;
A
#
# COMPACT_ATOMS: atom_id res chain seq x y z
N MET A 1 -21.53 -12.77 -33.48
CA MET A 1 -21.73 -14.17 -33.04
C MET A 1 -20.37 -14.72 -32.66
N VAL A 2 -19.85 -14.34 -31.48
CA VAL A 2 -18.54 -14.79 -30.99
C VAL A 2 -18.78 -15.33 -29.59
N GLU A 3 -18.59 -16.64 -29.47
CA GLU A 3 -18.85 -17.44 -28.30
C GLU A 3 -17.80 -17.25 -27.20
N ARG A 4 -18.28 -17.50 -25.99
CA ARG A 4 -17.58 -17.54 -24.72
C ARG A 4 -16.43 -18.56 -24.75
N PHE A 5 -15.24 -18.14 -24.33
CA PHE A 5 -14.17 -19.03 -23.90
C PHE A 5 -13.68 -18.61 -22.51
N TRP A 6 -14.30 -19.18 -21.47
CA TRP A 6 -13.76 -19.23 -20.12
C TRP A 6 -13.62 -20.72 -19.78
N PRO A 7 -12.42 -21.26 -19.53
CA PRO A 7 -12.28 -22.67 -19.16
C PRO A 7 -12.84 -22.90 -17.75
N ARG A 8 -13.72 -23.90 -17.65
CA ARG A 8 -14.25 -24.43 -16.39
C ARG A 8 -13.11 -24.94 -15.51
N ALA A 9 -13.14 -24.54 -14.24
CA ALA A 9 -12.30 -25.10 -13.19
C ALA A 9 -12.62 -26.60 -13.04
N THR A 10 -11.64 -27.46 -13.30
CA THR A 10 -11.67 -28.85 -12.88
C THR A 10 -10.96 -28.95 -11.53
N SER A 11 -11.73 -29.35 -10.53
CA SER A 11 -11.28 -29.77 -9.21
C SER A 11 -10.28 -30.93 -9.32
N SER A 12 -9.01 -30.68 -9.00
CA SER A 12 -8.13 -31.73 -8.52
C SER A 12 -7.74 -31.41 -7.08
N GLN A 13 -8.32 -32.17 -6.16
CA GLN A 13 -7.86 -32.27 -4.79
C GLN A 13 -6.40 -32.74 -4.79
N SER A 14 -5.49 -31.83 -4.49
CA SER A 14 -4.17 -32.14 -3.97
C SER A 14 -3.91 -31.15 -2.85
N GLY A 15 -3.91 -31.66 -1.62
CA GLY A 15 -3.79 -30.87 -0.40
C GLY A 15 -2.54 -29.99 -0.44
N CYS A 16 -2.77 -28.68 -0.50
CA CYS A 16 -1.73 -27.70 -0.23
C CYS A 16 -1.69 -27.54 1.29
N GLN A 17 -0.78 -28.26 1.94
CA GLN A 17 -0.43 -27.99 3.33
C GLN A 17 0.00 -26.53 3.43
N VAL A 18 -0.83 -25.70 4.05
CA VAL A 18 -0.51 -24.32 4.40
C VAL A 18 0.44 -24.36 5.61
N GLY A 19 1.68 -24.76 5.35
CA GLY A 19 2.75 -24.85 6.34
C GLY A 19 3.89 -23.92 5.95
N GLY A 20 3.65 -22.60 6.01
CA GLY A 20 4.64 -21.58 5.72
C GLY A 20 4.64 -20.52 6.81
N SER A 21 5.70 -20.52 7.62
CA SER A 21 5.98 -19.48 8.61
C SER A 21 6.09 -18.12 7.91
N TRP A 22 5.16 -17.20 8.19
CA TRP A 22 5.20 -15.82 7.72
C TRP A 22 6.28 -15.04 8.48
N GLY A 23 7.54 -15.33 8.18
CA GLY A 23 8.67 -14.61 8.71
C GLY A 23 8.88 -13.29 7.96
N CYS A 24 8.12 -12.25 8.28
CA CYS A 24 8.53 -10.89 7.93
C CYS A 24 9.76 -10.54 8.77
N LEU A 25 10.95 -10.64 8.18
CA LEU A 25 12.24 -10.54 8.87
C LEU A 25 12.59 -9.11 9.30
N ILE A 26 11.79 -8.11 8.94
CA ILE A 26 11.98 -6.71 9.34
C ILE A 26 11.33 -6.42 10.70
N TYR A 27 10.29 -7.17 11.10
CA TYR A 27 9.58 -6.92 12.35
C TYR A 27 9.56 -8.15 13.27
N PRO A 28 10.54 -8.32 14.16
CA PRO A 28 10.53 -9.41 15.15
C PRO A 28 9.27 -9.39 16.05
N ARG A 29 8.55 -8.28 16.13
CA ARG A 29 7.30 -8.12 16.91
C ARG A 29 6.04 -8.65 16.23
N PHE A 30 6.04 -8.93 14.92
CA PHE A 30 4.86 -9.42 14.18
C PHE A 30 4.98 -10.89 13.74
N ARG A 31 5.92 -11.65 14.31
CA ARG A 31 6.20 -13.06 13.98
C ARG A 31 5.02 -14.02 14.26
N HIS A 32 3.97 -13.54 14.92
CA HIS A 32 2.82 -14.32 15.39
C HIS A 32 1.48 -13.61 15.13
N MET A 33 1.20 -13.19 13.90
CA MET A 33 -0.17 -12.84 13.51
C MET A 33 -0.91 -14.10 13.03
N PRO A 34 -2.17 -14.34 13.47
CA PRO A 34 -3.00 -15.39 12.88
C PRO A 34 -3.24 -15.08 11.40
N ALA A 35 -3.42 -16.13 10.60
CA ALA A 35 -3.73 -15.99 9.18
C ALA A 35 -4.91 -15.03 8.98
N ALA A 36 -4.78 -14.13 7.99
CA ALA A 36 -5.86 -13.22 7.65
C ALA A 36 -7.14 -14.04 7.36
N PRO A 37 -8.31 -13.61 7.89
CA PRO A 37 -9.55 -14.29 7.58
C PRO A 37 -9.81 -14.23 6.07
N PRO A 38 -10.42 -15.27 5.48
CA PRO A 38 -10.74 -15.27 4.06
C PRO A 38 -11.63 -14.06 3.73
N VAL A 39 -11.28 -13.37 2.63
CA VAL A 39 -12.07 -12.24 2.13
C VAL A 39 -13.49 -12.74 1.81
N PRO A 40 -14.55 -12.10 2.31
CA PRO A 40 -15.92 -12.55 2.06
C PRO A 40 -16.25 -12.57 0.56
N GLU A 41 -16.93 -13.63 0.10
CA GLU A 41 -17.33 -13.85 -1.31
C GLU A 41 -18.17 -12.69 -1.90
N ALA A 42 -18.75 -11.83 -1.06
CA ALA A 42 -19.59 -10.70 -1.48
C ALA A 42 -18.85 -9.63 -2.31
N VAL A 43 -17.51 -9.60 -2.30
CA VAL A 43 -16.71 -8.68 -3.12
C VAL A 43 -16.54 -9.18 -4.56
N GLN A 44 -16.88 -10.44 -4.86
CA GLN A 44 -16.64 -11.07 -6.18
C GLN A 44 -17.83 -10.99 -7.16
N THR A 45 -19.01 -10.55 -6.73
CA THR A 45 -20.21 -10.51 -7.58
C THR A 45 -20.80 -9.11 -7.69
N ALA A 46 -20.04 -8.17 -8.26
CA ALA A 46 -20.55 -6.88 -8.72
C ALA A 46 -20.38 -6.74 -10.24
N LYS A 47 -20.82 -7.76 -10.99
CA LYS A 47 -21.09 -7.70 -12.43
C LYS A 47 -22.17 -8.72 -12.73
N GLN A 48 -23.45 -8.32 -12.67
CA GLN A 48 -24.51 -8.73 -13.59
C GLN A 48 -25.92 -8.38 -13.07
N HIS A 49 -26.66 -7.66 -13.94
CA HIS A 49 -28.12 -7.46 -14.00
C HIS A 49 -28.82 -6.49 -13.03
N GLY A 50 -29.18 -5.33 -13.58
CA GLY A 50 -30.48 -4.73 -13.30
C GLY A 50 -31.56 -5.37 -14.19
N GLU A 51 -32.76 -5.54 -13.62
CA GLU A 51 -34.07 -5.38 -14.27
C GLU A 51 -35.17 -5.53 -13.20
N MET A 52 -36.17 -4.67 -13.28
CA MET A 52 -37.34 -4.60 -12.39
C MET A 52 -38.39 -5.62 -12.83
N HIS A 53 -39.09 -6.27 -11.89
CA HIS A 53 -40.54 -6.52 -11.97
C HIS A 53 -41.10 -6.90 -10.60
N ALA A 54 -42.30 -6.39 -10.31
CA ALA A 54 -43.04 -6.50 -9.06
C ALA A 54 -44.04 -7.67 -9.07
N ALA A 55 -44.19 -8.36 -7.93
CA ALA A 55 -45.45 -8.89 -7.40
C ALA A 55 -45.19 -9.45 -5.98
N GLY A 56 -46.01 -9.04 -5.01
CA GLY A 56 -45.80 -9.33 -3.59
C GLY A 56 -46.57 -10.54 -3.05
N SER A 57 -46.19 -10.98 -1.85
CA SER A 57 -47.08 -11.40 -0.76
C SER A 57 -46.22 -11.65 0.47
N GLY A 58 -46.61 -11.06 1.61
CA GLY A 58 -45.73 -10.88 2.75
C GLY A 58 -45.48 -12.10 3.63
N THR A 59 -44.51 -11.93 4.52
CA THR A 59 -44.62 -12.33 5.94
C THR A 59 -43.70 -11.44 6.74
N SER A 60 -44.25 -10.92 7.84
CA SER A 60 -43.63 -10.11 8.87
C SER A 60 -42.31 -10.69 9.37
N SER A 61 -41.23 -9.92 9.25
CA SER A 61 -40.11 -10.00 10.20
C SER A 61 -39.51 -8.62 10.35
N ALA A 62 -39.19 -8.29 11.60
CA ALA A 62 -38.92 -6.97 12.10
C ALA A 62 -37.98 -6.16 11.20
N LYS A 63 -38.41 -4.95 10.84
CA LYS A 63 -37.54 -3.91 10.32
C LYS A 63 -36.54 -3.57 11.42
N THR A 64 -35.34 -4.15 11.35
CA THR A 64 -34.18 -3.49 11.91
C THR A 64 -33.87 -2.38 10.92
N ASP A 65 -34.48 -1.20 11.14
CA ASP A 65 -33.97 0.03 10.56
C ASP A 65 -32.57 0.23 11.16
N VAL A 66 -31.58 -0.40 10.52
CA VAL A 66 -30.18 0.01 10.70
C VAL A 66 -30.15 1.40 10.09
N MET A 67 -30.37 2.40 10.93
CA MET A 67 -30.01 3.78 10.63
C MET A 67 -28.50 3.77 10.40
N ILE A 68 -28.09 3.58 9.15
CA ILE A 68 -26.75 3.94 8.70
C ILE A 68 -26.73 5.46 8.82
N ALA A 69 -26.32 5.95 9.98
CA ALA A 69 -25.87 7.32 10.11
C ALA A 69 -24.83 7.51 9.00
N SER A 70 -25.05 8.52 8.17
CA SER A 70 -24.11 8.95 7.15
C SER A 70 -22.90 9.58 7.84
N ASP A 71 -22.14 8.76 8.56
CA ASP A 71 -20.86 9.15 9.12
C ASP A 71 -19.90 9.24 7.94
N ALA A 72 -19.47 10.47 7.63
CA ALA A 72 -18.42 10.69 6.66
C ALA A 72 -17.22 9.81 7.05
N LEU A 73 -16.72 9.01 6.11
CA LEU A 73 -15.54 8.17 6.32
C LEU A 73 -14.37 9.06 6.78
N SER A 74 -13.54 8.54 7.68
CA SER A 74 -12.31 9.23 8.05
C SER A 74 -11.39 9.34 6.82
N ILE A 75 -10.50 10.33 6.83
CA ILE A 75 -9.53 10.54 5.74
C ILE A 75 -8.72 9.27 5.44
N LEU A 76 -8.38 8.49 6.46
CA LEU A 76 -7.65 7.23 6.33
C LEU A 76 -8.50 6.11 5.75
N GLN A 77 -9.80 6.05 6.10
CA GLN A 77 -10.74 5.09 5.50
C GLN A 77 -10.94 5.39 4.02
N THR A 78 -11.14 6.67 3.67
CA THR A 78 -11.28 7.11 2.27
C THR A 78 -10.01 6.82 1.48
N ALA A 79 -8.83 7.21 1.97
CA ALA A 79 -7.56 6.93 1.30
C ALA A 79 -7.28 5.43 1.15
N THR A 80 -7.65 4.62 2.16
CA THR A 80 -7.54 3.16 2.12
C THR A 80 -8.42 2.56 1.03
N ASP A 81 -9.70 2.95 0.96
CA ASP A 81 -10.63 2.45 -0.07
C ASP A 81 -10.16 2.84 -1.47
N MET A 82 -9.74 4.10 -1.66
CA MET A 82 -9.18 4.58 -2.93
C MET A 82 -7.94 3.78 -3.35
N ALA A 83 -6.97 3.59 -2.45
CA ALA A 83 -5.76 2.83 -2.72
C ALA A 83 -6.07 1.35 -3.04
N ALA A 84 -6.94 0.73 -2.25
CA ALA A 84 -7.33 -0.67 -2.43
C ALA A 84 -8.00 -0.89 -3.79
N ARG A 85 -8.93 -0.01 -4.17
CA ARG A 85 -9.60 -0.06 -5.48
C ARG A 85 -8.64 0.19 -6.65
N ALA A 86 -7.76 1.19 -6.51
CA ALA A 86 -6.81 1.56 -7.56
C ALA A 86 -5.81 0.44 -7.87
N HIS A 87 -5.42 -0.34 -6.86
CA HIS A 87 -4.47 -1.45 -6.98
C HIS A 87 -5.12 -2.84 -7.14
N ILE A 88 -6.43 -2.93 -7.43
CA ILE A 88 -7.10 -4.22 -7.69
C ILE A 88 -6.37 -4.98 -8.81
N GLY A 89 -6.11 -6.26 -8.56
CA GLY A 89 -5.45 -7.15 -9.52
C GLY A 89 -3.93 -6.97 -9.63
N GLN A 90 -3.33 -6.02 -8.90
CA GLN A 90 -1.88 -5.88 -8.80
C GLN A 90 -1.34 -6.70 -7.63
N SER A 91 -0.17 -7.32 -7.81
CA SER A 91 0.58 -7.99 -6.76
C SER A 91 1.97 -7.38 -6.57
N ILE A 92 2.56 -7.59 -5.40
CA ILE A 92 3.98 -7.32 -5.18
C ILE A 92 4.75 -8.24 -6.12
N ARG A 93 5.73 -7.67 -6.83
CA ARG A 93 6.50 -8.36 -7.87
C ARG A 93 7.04 -9.70 -7.35
N ASP A 94 6.87 -10.74 -8.16
CA ASP A 94 7.31 -12.12 -7.89
C ASP A 94 6.62 -12.77 -6.66
N THR A 95 5.46 -12.25 -6.26
CA THR A 95 4.63 -12.82 -5.18
C THR A 95 3.14 -12.79 -5.53
N GLU A 96 2.34 -13.53 -4.76
CA GLU A 96 0.87 -13.48 -4.81
C GLU A 96 0.27 -12.42 -3.86
N ILE A 97 1.11 -11.68 -3.13
CA ILE A 97 0.65 -10.72 -2.13
C ILE A 97 0.03 -9.51 -2.86
N PRO A 98 -1.22 -9.12 -2.55
CA PRO A 98 -1.85 -7.94 -3.15
C PRO A 98 -1.04 -6.66 -2.95
N TYR A 99 -0.94 -5.84 -3.98
CA TYR A 99 -0.08 -4.65 -3.96
C TYR A 99 -0.43 -3.66 -2.85
N ILE A 100 -1.72 -3.57 -2.47
CA ILE A 100 -2.19 -2.73 -1.35
C ILE A 100 -1.45 -2.99 -0.03
N ALA A 101 -0.86 -4.17 0.15
CA ALA A 101 -0.05 -4.47 1.32
C ALA A 101 1.17 -3.54 1.44
N HIS A 102 1.77 -3.08 0.33
CA HIS A 102 2.89 -2.15 0.36
C HIS A 102 2.51 -0.75 0.88
N PRO A 103 1.53 -0.02 0.28
CA PRO A 103 1.10 1.27 0.82
C PRO A 103 0.62 1.21 2.28
N MET A 104 -0.01 0.10 2.68
CA MET A 104 -0.39 -0.15 4.08
C MET A 104 0.83 -0.20 5.01
N ARG A 105 1.86 -0.99 4.65
CA ARG A 105 3.11 -1.05 5.44
C ARG A 105 3.83 0.28 5.49
N VAL A 106 3.87 1.04 4.39
CA VAL A 106 4.45 2.39 4.34
C VAL A 106 3.72 3.33 5.30
N SER A 107 2.38 3.33 5.30
CA SER A 107 1.59 4.15 6.24
C SER A 107 1.82 3.75 7.70
N LEU A 108 1.89 2.44 7.99
CA LEU A 108 2.17 1.93 9.34
C LEU A 108 3.58 2.26 9.81
N LEU A 109 4.57 2.22 8.91
CA LEU A 109 5.95 2.64 9.17
C LEU A 109 5.99 4.10 9.65
N VAL A 110 5.37 4.98 8.87
CA VAL A 110 5.36 6.42 9.15
C VAL A 110 4.67 6.73 10.48
N GLN A 111 3.54 6.08 10.77
CA GLN A 111 2.78 6.34 12.01
C GLN A 111 3.42 5.73 13.25
N ASN A 112 3.83 4.46 13.18
CA ASN A 112 4.17 3.67 14.37
C ASN A 112 5.67 3.56 14.62
N ILE A 113 6.49 3.64 13.58
CA ILE A 113 7.95 3.50 13.68
C ILE A 113 8.62 4.86 13.61
N PHE A 114 8.20 5.71 12.68
CA PHE A 114 8.75 7.06 12.56
C PHE A 114 8.02 8.07 13.44
N GLY A 115 6.86 7.74 14.02
CA GLY A 115 6.20 8.61 15.00
C GLY A 115 5.41 9.79 14.42
N CYS A 116 5.17 9.84 13.11
CA CYS A 116 4.37 10.89 12.48
C CYS A 116 2.87 10.55 12.57
N ARG A 117 2.12 11.25 13.42
CA ARG A 117 0.68 11.03 13.65
C ARG A 117 -0.25 11.92 12.81
N ASP A 118 0.27 12.53 11.76
CA ASP A 118 -0.51 13.37 10.85
C ASP A 118 -1.31 12.48 9.87
N GLU A 119 -2.64 12.57 9.94
CA GLU A 119 -3.52 11.71 9.14
C GLU A 119 -3.44 12.00 7.64
N GLU A 120 -3.15 13.23 7.21
CA GLU A 120 -2.97 13.56 5.79
C GLU A 120 -1.66 12.99 5.26
N VAL A 121 -0.60 12.94 6.09
CA VAL A 121 0.66 12.27 5.73
C VAL A 121 0.45 10.77 5.61
N ALA A 122 -0.29 10.17 6.55
CA ALA A 122 -0.64 8.75 6.50
C ALA A 122 -1.56 8.41 5.31
N ALA A 123 -2.48 9.30 4.93
CA ALA A 123 -3.29 9.19 3.71
C ALA A 123 -2.41 9.28 2.46
N ALA A 124 -1.46 10.20 2.41
CA ALA A 124 -0.49 10.30 1.31
C ALA A 124 0.39 9.04 1.20
N CYS A 125 0.76 8.41 2.31
CA CYS A 125 1.46 7.11 2.29
C CYS A 125 0.64 6.03 1.56
N LEU A 126 -0.66 5.95 1.85
CA LEU A 126 -1.56 4.96 1.23
C LEU A 126 -1.70 5.18 -0.28
N LEU A 127 -1.53 6.42 -0.75
CA LEU A 127 -1.75 6.81 -2.14
C LEU A 127 -0.46 7.07 -2.93
N HIS A 128 0.72 7.01 -2.31
CA HIS A 128 1.96 7.55 -2.90
C HIS A 128 2.34 6.97 -4.28
N ASP A 129 1.89 5.76 -4.58
CA ASP A 129 2.15 5.04 -5.82
C ASP A 129 1.02 5.12 -6.85
N THR A 130 -0.15 5.62 -6.45
CA THR A 130 -1.39 5.50 -7.25
C THR A 130 -1.31 6.26 -8.56
N LEU A 131 -0.78 7.49 -8.56
CA LEU A 131 -0.62 8.29 -9.78
C LEU A 131 0.44 7.71 -10.73
N GLU A 132 1.41 6.92 -10.23
CA GLU A 132 2.47 6.30 -11.04
C GLU A 132 2.06 4.93 -11.59
N LYS A 133 1.25 4.17 -10.84
CA LYS A 133 1.01 2.73 -11.09
C LYS A 133 -0.44 2.37 -11.41
N THR A 134 -1.36 3.33 -11.38
CA THR A 134 -2.80 3.07 -11.53
C THR A 134 -3.47 4.14 -12.40
N GLY A 135 -4.77 3.98 -12.66
CA GLY A 135 -5.59 4.99 -13.33
C GLY A 135 -6.21 6.04 -12.39
N LEU A 136 -5.84 6.05 -11.09
CA LEU A 136 -6.36 7.04 -10.15
C LEU A 136 -5.87 8.44 -10.54
N THR A 137 -6.80 9.40 -10.60
CA THR A 137 -6.51 10.76 -11.09
C THR A 137 -6.17 11.71 -9.94
N ALA A 138 -5.36 12.73 -10.22
CA ALA A 138 -5.05 13.79 -9.26
C ALA A 138 -6.31 14.55 -8.79
N GLU A 139 -7.26 14.75 -9.70
CA GLU A 139 -8.53 15.45 -9.46
C GLU A 139 -9.35 14.70 -8.40
N ALA A 140 -9.45 13.37 -8.52
CA ALA A 140 -10.12 12.52 -7.53
C ALA A 140 -9.47 12.63 -6.15
N ILE A 141 -8.13 12.59 -6.06
CA ILE A 141 -7.42 12.75 -4.78
C ILE A 141 -7.70 14.14 -4.18
N GLN A 142 -7.68 15.20 -4.99
CA GLN A 142 -7.97 16.55 -4.51
C GLN A 142 -9.39 16.70 -3.99
N GLN A 143 -10.37 16.10 -4.67
CA GLN A 143 -11.78 16.18 -4.31
C GLN A 143 -12.07 15.44 -3.01
N GLU A 144 -11.53 14.24 -2.84
CA GLU A 144 -11.84 13.36 -1.70
C GLU A 144 -10.98 13.66 -0.45
N LEU A 145 -9.72 14.08 -0.64
CA LEU A 145 -8.72 14.16 0.44
C LEU A 145 -8.04 15.53 0.55
N GLY A 146 -8.37 16.45 -0.36
CA GLY A 146 -7.88 17.82 -0.30
C GLY A 146 -6.49 18.06 -0.91
N PRO A 147 -6.09 19.34 -0.97
CA PRO A 147 -4.90 19.78 -1.71
C PRO A 147 -3.58 19.35 -1.06
N ARG A 148 -3.51 19.23 0.27
CA ARG A 148 -2.27 18.84 0.97
C ARG A 148 -1.91 17.39 0.67
N VAL A 149 -2.86 16.46 0.76
CA VAL A 149 -2.65 15.06 0.37
C VAL A 149 -2.22 14.95 -1.09
N LEU A 150 -2.92 15.63 -2.00
CA LEU A 150 -2.55 15.63 -3.41
C LEU A 150 -1.11 16.16 -3.64
N HIS A 151 -0.73 17.24 -2.97
CA HIS A 151 0.62 17.80 -3.07
C HIS A 151 1.69 16.76 -2.68
N LEU A 152 1.51 16.08 -1.54
CA LEU A 152 2.42 15.03 -1.08
C LEU A 152 2.50 13.85 -2.07
N VAL A 153 1.37 13.38 -2.58
CA VAL A 153 1.32 12.27 -3.56
C VAL A 153 2.03 12.68 -4.87
N ARG A 154 1.80 13.90 -5.35
CA ARG A 154 2.46 14.42 -6.55
C ARG A 154 3.98 14.53 -6.37
N ALA A 155 4.46 14.97 -5.21
CA ALA A 155 5.89 15.04 -4.90
C ALA A 155 6.58 13.66 -5.00
N LEU A 156 5.85 12.58 -4.72
CA LEU A 156 6.36 11.20 -4.73
C LEU A 156 6.24 10.52 -6.09
N THR A 157 5.40 11.03 -6.98
CA THR A 157 5.11 10.46 -8.31
C THR A 157 6.24 10.76 -9.29
N LYS A 158 6.82 9.72 -9.92
CA LYS A 158 7.82 9.93 -10.98
C LYS A 158 7.12 10.24 -12.31
N GLN A 159 7.48 11.36 -12.92
CA GLN A 159 6.99 11.72 -14.25
C GLN A 159 7.53 10.75 -15.32
N PRO A 160 6.71 10.30 -16.29
CA PRO A 160 7.09 9.31 -17.30
C PRO A 160 8.31 9.71 -18.14
N GLU A 161 8.45 10.99 -18.49
CA GLU A 161 9.61 11.52 -19.25
C GLU A 161 10.73 12.08 -18.36
N GLY A 162 10.63 11.91 -17.04
CA GLY A 162 11.49 12.59 -16.06
C GLY A 162 12.91 12.05 -15.98
N ASN A 163 13.90 12.95 -16.01
CA ASN A 163 15.28 12.65 -15.64
C ASN A 163 15.33 12.08 -14.20
N ARG A 164 15.74 10.81 -14.02
CA ARG A 164 15.90 10.18 -12.69
C ARG A 164 16.79 10.98 -11.73
N ARG A 165 17.78 11.75 -12.21
CA ARG A 165 18.56 12.68 -11.36
C ARG A 165 17.72 13.87 -10.91
N GLY A 166 16.84 14.37 -11.77
CA GLY A 166 15.93 15.48 -11.47
C GLY A 166 14.96 15.14 -10.33
N TYR A 167 14.41 13.92 -10.33
CA TYR A 167 13.48 13.46 -9.28
C TYR A 167 14.07 13.58 -7.87
N TRP A 168 15.26 13.02 -7.62
CA TRP A 168 15.89 13.08 -6.30
C TRP A 168 16.27 14.52 -5.90
N LYS A 169 16.67 15.35 -6.87
CA LYS A 169 16.97 16.76 -6.62
C LYS A 169 15.71 17.53 -6.20
N MET A 170 14.59 17.31 -6.90
CA MET A 170 13.30 17.89 -6.52
C MET A 170 12.89 17.43 -5.14
N LEU A 171 12.88 16.12 -4.88
CA LEU A 171 12.42 15.58 -3.62
C LEU A 171 13.27 16.03 -2.42
N ARG A 172 14.56 16.34 -2.62
CA ARG A 172 15.41 16.93 -1.58
C ARG A 172 14.94 18.32 -1.15
N ALA A 173 14.35 19.08 -2.07
CA ALA A 173 13.81 20.43 -1.85
C ALA A 173 12.34 20.43 -1.39
N GLU A 174 11.68 19.27 -1.40
CA GLU A 174 10.29 19.13 -0.96
C GLU A 174 10.14 19.21 0.57
N VAL A 175 8.89 19.37 0.99
CA VAL A 175 8.49 19.35 2.40
C VAL A 175 8.95 18.06 3.09
N TRP A 176 9.22 18.16 4.39
CA TRP A 176 9.82 17.06 5.15
C TRP A 176 8.92 15.82 5.16
N GLU A 177 7.60 15.99 5.10
CA GLU A 177 6.63 14.90 5.05
C GLU A 177 6.79 14.05 3.79
N ALA A 178 6.94 14.68 2.60
CA ALA A 178 7.19 13.93 1.36
C ALA A 178 8.51 13.15 1.42
N ARG A 179 9.54 13.77 2.01
CA ARG A 179 10.84 13.11 2.25
C ARG A 179 10.70 11.91 3.20
N LEU A 180 9.93 12.06 4.28
CA LEU A 180 9.63 11.00 5.24
C LEU A 180 8.94 9.80 4.58
N ILE A 181 7.91 10.05 3.77
CA ILE A 181 7.19 8.99 3.05
C ILE A 181 8.15 8.23 2.12
N LYS A 182 9.07 8.95 1.45
CA LYS A 182 10.06 8.30 0.59
C LYS A 182 11.03 7.40 1.35
N MET A 183 11.40 7.78 2.58
CA MET A 183 12.24 6.96 3.44
C MET A 183 11.51 5.68 3.87
N ALA A 184 10.21 5.76 4.17
CA ALA A 184 9.39 4.59 4.48
C ALA A 184 9.23 3.65 3.27
N ASP A 185 8.98 4.20 2.08
CA ASP A 185 8.97 3.45 0.82
C ASP A 185 10.31 2.72 0.58
N ALA A 186 11.44 3.41 0.79
CA ALA A 186 12.75 2.80 0.63
C ALA A 186 13.02 1.68 1.66
N LEU A 187 12.55 1.86 2.90
CA LEU A 187 12.67 0.88 3.97
C LEU A 187 11.87 -0.38 3.66
N ASP A 188 10.60 -0.24 3.24
CA ASP A 188 9.73 -1.37 2.90
C ASP A 188 10.32 -2.22 1.76
N HIS A 189 10.99 -1.56 0.81
CA HIS A 189 11.65 -2.20 -0.31
C HIS A 189 12.97 -2.94 0.03
N LEU A 190 13.47 -2.87 1.27
CA LEU A 190 14.65 -3.65 1.69
C LEU A 190 14.30 -5.12 1.97
N ASP A 191 13.02 -5.47 2.15
CA ASP A 191 12.55 -6.85 2.12
C ASP A 191 12.34 -7.26 0.65
N CYS A 192 13.41 -7.76 0.03
CA CYS A 192 13.41 -8.09 -1.38
C CYS A 192 14.25 -9.32 -1.67
N PRO A 193 14.04 -9.98 -2.83
CA PRO A 193 14.89 -11.06 -3.29
C PRO A 193 16.38 -10.67 -3.36
N PRO A 194 17.32 -11.58 -3.08
CA PRO A 194 18.76 -11.28 -3.05
C PRO A 194 19.30 -10.57 -4.29
N GLU A 195 18.81 -10.92 -5.48
CA GLU A 195 19.20 -10.34 -6.77
C GLU A 195 18.92 -8.83 -6.88
N ASP A 196 17.96 -8.34 -6.12
CA ASP A 196 17.55 -6.94 -6.11
C ASP A 196 18.18 -6.12 -4.99
N LEU A 197 18.72 -6.80 -3.98
CA LEU A 197 19.16 -6.20 -2.73
C LEU A 197 20.18 -5.08 -2.95
N ALA A 198 21.19 -5.31 -3.79
CA ALA A 198 22.20 -4.30 -4.09
C ALA A 198 21.59 -3.03 -4.69
N ARG A 199 20.55 -3.15 -5.54
CA ARG A 199 19.83 -2.01 -6.13
C ARG A 199 18.98 -1.31 -5.07
N ARG A 200 18.31 -2.06 -4.19
CA ARG A 200 17.46 -1.51 -3.12
C ARG A 200 18.27 -0.79 -2.05
N VAL A 201 19.40 -1.34 -1.63
CA VAL A 201 20.36 -0.68 -0.71
C VAL A 201 20.89 0.63 -1.31
N ARG A 202 21.24 0.68 -2.60
CA ARG A 202 21.62 1.94 -3.27
C ARG A 202 20.48 2.97 -3.28
N SER A 203 19.24 2.53 -3.47
CA SER A 203 18.07 3.42 -3.42
C SER A 203 17.81 3.94 -2.01
N ALA A 204 17.93 3.09 -1.00
CA ALA A 204 17.82 3.45 0.41
C ALA A 204 18.92 4.44 0.84
N GLY A 205 20.15 4.26 0.34
CA GLY A 205 21.24 5.23 0.54
C GLY A 205 20.90 6.63 0.03
N ARG A 206 20.20 6.75 -1.10
CA ARG A 206 19.70 8.05 -1.59
C ARG A 206 18.58 8.61 -0.73
N ALA A 207 17.70 7.74 -0.19
CA ALA A 207 16.65 8.17 0.71
C ALA A 207 17.22 8.70 2.04
N LEU A 208 18.34 8.16 2.54
CA LEU A 208 19.05 8.71 3.70
C LEU A 208 19.52 10.15 3.47
N GLU A 209 19.89 10.53 2.25
CA GLU A 209 20.29 11.91 1.95
C GLU A 209 19.12 12.91 2.07
N LEU A 210 17.86 12.44 2.07
CA LEU A 210 16.67 13.28 2.27
C LEU A 210 16.46 13.63 3.75
N ALA A 211 17.04 12.85 4.65
CA ALA A 211 17.00 13.09 6.08
C ALA A 211 17.99 14.17 6.46
N HIS A 212 17.76 15.42 6.05
CA HIS A 212 18.64 16.55 6.38
C HIS A 212 18.03 17.56 7.36
N SER A 213 16.74 17.41 7.68
CA SER A 213 16.02 18.27 8.60
C SER A 213 15.90 17.66 10.01
N GLY A 214 15.45 18.46 10.98
CA GLY A 214 15.52 18.16 12.42
C GLY A 214 14.21 17.71 13.06
N GLU A 215 13.15 17.51 12.28
CA GLU A 215 11.87 16.98 12.77
C GLU A 215 12.08 15.57 13.32
N GLU A 216 11.50 15.28 14.48
CA GLU A 216 11.71 14.01 15.18
C GLU A 216 11.42 12.78 14.29
N PRO A 217 10.34 12.76 13.46
CA PRO A 217 10.14 11.63 12.57
C PRO A 217 11.23 11.42 11.52
N ILE A 218 11.87 12.49 11.05
CA ILE A 218 12.99 12.40 10.10
C ILE A 218 14.23 11.82 10.79
N VAL A 219 14.50 12.24 12.02
CA VAL A 219 15.62 11.72 12.82
C VAL A 219 15.43 10.23 13.08
N THR A 220 14.23 9.83 13.52
CA THR A 220 13.89 8.43 13.78
C THR A 220 13.94 7.59 12.49
N ALA A 221 13.38 8.09 11.39
CA ALA A 221 13.45 7.42 10.09
C ALA A 221 14.90 7.24 9.60
N ARG A 222 15.79 8.21 9.85
CA ARG A 222 17.21 8.11 9.48
C ARG A 222 17.87 6.94 10.19
N GLN A 223 17.70 6.84 11.51
CA GLN A 223 18.30 5.79 12.31
C GLN A 223 17.79 4.40 11.88
N VAL A 224 16.47 4.24 11.77
CA VAL A 224 15.86 2.96 11.38
C VAL A 224 16.31 2.51 9.99
N LEU A 225 16.39 3.44 9.03
CA LEU A 225 16.81 3.11 7.67
C LEU A 225 18.31 2.76 7.61
N GLN A 226 19.17 3.41 8.41
CA GLN A 226 20.59 3.04 8.54
C GLN A 226 20.74 1.61 9.07
N ASP A 227 20.09 1.30 10.19
CA ASP A 227 20.15 -0.02 10.82
C ASP A 227 19.65 -1.12 9.87
N ALA A 228 18.55 -0.85 9.16
CA ALA A 228 17.99 -1.80 8.18
C ALA A 228 18.93 -2.05 6.99
N MET A 229 19.62 -1.01 6.51
CA MET A 229 20.61 -1.14 5.43
C MET A 229 21.84 -1.94 5.85
N GLU A 230 22.31 -1.76 7.09
CA GLU A 230 23.43 -2.53 7.65
C GLU A 230 23.06 -4.01 7.83
N ALA A 231 21.86 -4.28 8.35
CA ALA A 231 21.32 -5.63 8.47
C ALA A 231 21.16 -6.29 7.10
N ALA A 232 20.59 -5.58 6.13
CA ALA A 232 20.45 -6.04 4.75
C ALA A 232 21.80 -6.41 4.12
N SER A 233 22.80 -5.54 4.26
CA SER A 233 24.15 -5.75 3.72
C SER A 233 24.86 -6.92 4.40
N SER A 234 24.62 -7.13 5.70
CA SER A 234 25.21 -8.25 6.45
C SER A 234 24.64 -9.60 6.03
N ARG A 235 23.33 -9.68 5.79
CA ARG A 235 22.69 -10.90 5.24
C ARG A 235 23.25 -11.27 3.88
N ALA A 236 23.50 -10.29 3.01
CA ALA A 236 24.08 -10.52 1.69
C ALA A 236 25.46 -11.19 1.79
N ARG A 237 26.29 -10.80 2.77
CA ARG A 237 27.63 -11.38 3.01
C ARG A 237 27.61 -12.77 3.65
N GLN A 238 26.49 -13.20 4.23
CA GLN A 238 26.37 -14.51 4.88
C GLN A 238 25.85 -15.60 3.93
N LEU A 239 25.24 -15.19 2.80
CA LEU A 239 24.68 -16.09 1.80
C LEU A 239 25.67 -16.45 0.67
N PHE A 240 26.83 -15.80 0.63
CA PHE A 240 27.93 -15.99 -0.33
C PHE A 240 29.26 -16.08 0.42
#